data_AF-A0A7X9FSV6-F1
#
_entry.id   AF-A0A7X9FSV6-F1
#
_cell.length_a   1.000
_cell.length_b   1.000
_cell.length_c   1.000
_cell.angle_alpha   90.00
_cell.angle_beta   90.00
_cell.angle_gamma   90.00
#
_symmetry.space_group_name_H-M   'P 1'
#
loop_
_entity.id
_entity.type
_entity.pdbx_description
1 polymer ?
#
loop_
_entity_poly.entity_id
_entity_poly.type
_entity_poly.pdbx_seq_one_letter_code
_entity_poly.pdbx_strand_id
1 'polypeptide(L)'
;QVNGISRNPDWTPDRSVVVLETESSVPVHYLPDLLGYSDIFVYEGEVFNRISNEQLAIVDGNTGAVTLANVGGPANGDSGKPRVDASGKYVVFESLATNLVLTKDSNNNYVNKIQGKYAGYKHVYLYDRYKEQAFLISQNEEGVPGEAASENPWISDDARFIVFETKATNLIKDITTTSHKNIVVYDRVLEQFYLVTAGPNPSYTPGATPGADTRAVQGINSDATITDIAPNGLTIAYQTDASDAINSNVPNVVPDTNNKMDVFLAFNACPTDGDGDEVPDCLDLCRSDPNKHDPGQCGCDNPDTDTDVDGTADCLDECKNDPLKVVPGVCGCGLPETDTDGDGVADCIDSCKFDPSKIEEGVCGCGVSDDDTNGNGNADCNDPDPNKVPDTPIVIVVKSVAKIAAETGYTGVQYTFNLKKISTGKITVQRTRNAYWIIRRLAKGRYSIRYRISAGSISTQWSSWKNFKIR
;
A
#
# COMPACT_ATOMS: atom_id res chain seq x y z
N GLN A 1 17.94 -43.58 -6.77
CA GLN A 1 18.82 -43.78 -7.94
C GLN A 1 18.03 -43.34 -9.16
N VAL A 2 18.44 -42.24 -9.80
CA VAL A 2 17.97 -41.89 -11.15
C VAL A 2 18.53 -42.92 -12.11
N ASN A 3 17.70 -43.46 -13.01
CA ASN A 3 18.09 -44.52 -13.95
C ASN A 3 18.51 -43.97 -15.33
N GLY A 4 18.89 -42.70 -15.38
CA GLY A 4 19.34 -41.99 -16.59
C GLY A 4 20.56 -41.11 -16.31
N ILE A 5 21.09 -40.51 -17.38
CA ILE A 5 22.20 -39.55 -17.26
C ILE A 5 21.64 -38.24 -16.71
N SER A 6 22.26 -37.72 -15.65
CA SER A 6 21.98 -36.38 -15.13
C SER A 6 23.05 -35.40 -15.58
N ARG A 7 22.65 -34.19 -15.98
CA ARG A 7 23.56 -33.14 -16.47
C ARG A 7 23.17 -31.78 -15.90
N ASN A 8 24.04 -30.80 -16.13
CA ASN A 8 23.83 -29.37 -15.84
C ASN A 8 23.23 -29.10 -14.45
N PRO A 9 23.81 -29.66 -13.35
CA PRO A 9 23.32 -29.35 -12.03
C PRO A 9 23.62 -27.88 -11.67
N ASP A 10 22.68 -27.25 -10.97
CA ASP A 10 22.83 -25.93 -10.36
C ASP A 10 22.23 -25.97 -8.94
N TRP A 11 22.63 -25.06 -8.05
CA TRP A 11 22.18 -25.10 -6.66
C TRP A 11 22.19 -23.73 -5.99
N THR A 12 21.34 -23.57 -4.99
CA THR A 12 21.33 -22.37 -4.13
C THR A 12 22.64 -22.23 -3.36
N PRO A 13 23.05 -21.02 -2.95
CA PRO A 13 24.30 -20.80 -2.20
C PRO A 13 24.43 -21.66 -0.93
N ASP A 14 23.32 -21.91 -0.25
CA ASP A 14 23.23 -22.75 0.95
C ASP A 14 23.09 -24.26 0.65
N ARG A 15 22.93 -24.61 -0.64
CA ARG A 15 22.73 -25.97 -1.17
C ARG A 15 21.47 -26.67 -0.65
N SER A 16 20.49 -25.90 -0.16
CA SER A 16 19.19 -26.44 0.26
C SER A 16 18.34 -26.91 -0.93
N VAL A 17 18.55 -26.29 -2.10
CA VAL A 17 17.88 -26.63 -3.36
C VAL A 17 18.92 -26.94 -4.42
N VAL A 18 18.76 -28.08 -5.09
CA VAL A 18 19.57 -28.48 -6.26
C VAL A 18 18.65 -28.72 -7.44
N VAL A 19 18.99 -28.21 -8.61
CA VAL A 19 18.26 -28.45 -9.86
C VAL A 19 19.15 -29.18 -10.84
N LEU A 20 18.58 -30.06 -11.67
CA LEU A 20 19.31 -30.80 -12.70
C LEU A 20 18.37 -31.29 -13.80
N GLU A 21 18.94 -31.55 -14.98
CA GLU A 21 18.23 -32.27 -16.05
C GLU A 21 18.54 -33.77 -15.98
N THR A 22 17.57 -34.62 -16.29
CA THR A 22 17.81 -36.07 -16.35
C THR A 22 16.81 -36.79 -17.26
N GLU A 23 17.31 -37.81 -17.96
CA GLU A 23 16.53 -38.76 -18.78
C GLU A 23 15.91 -39.89 -17.92
N SER A 24 15.67 -39.64 -16.62
CA SER A 24 15.26 -40.69 -15.68
C SER A 24 13.79 -41.02 -15.84
N SER A 25 13.50 -42.24 -16.28
CA SER A 25 12.13 -42.78 -16.37
C SER A 25 11.55 -43.20 -15.02
N VAL A 26 12.40 -43.43 -14.01
CA VAL A 26 11.97 -43.81 -12.66
C VAL A 26 11.86 -42.55 -11.80
N PRO A 27 10.65 -42.21 -11.33
CA PRO A 27 10.43 -41.07 -10.44
C PRO A 27 10.71 -41.47 -8.99
N VAL A 28 11.00 -40.49 -8.13
CA VAL A 28 11.00 -40.69 -6.66
C VAL A 28 9.59 -40.50 -6.09
N HIS A 29 8.70 -39.69 -6.71
CA HIS A 29 7.35 -39.38 -6.20
C HIS A 29 6.21 -39.13 -7.23
N TYR A 30 6.44 -39.23 -8.55
CA TYR A 30 5.45 -38.89 -9.60
C TYR A 30 5.20 -40.04 -10.60
N LEU A 31 4.44 -39.80 -11.68
CA LEU A 31 4.32 -40.76 -12.78
C LEU A 31 5.67 -40.96 -13.49
N PRO A 32 6.00 -42.19 -13.92
CA PRO A 32 7.23 -42.47 -14.64
C PRO A 32 7.25 -41.74 -15.99
N ASP A 33 8.44 -41.26 -16.39
CA ASP A 33 8.59 -40.79 -17.76
C ASP A 33 8.66 -42.00 -18.69
N LEU A 34 7.58 -42.25 -19.41
CA LEU A 34 7.51 -43.31 -20.41
C LEU A 34 7.95 -42.84 -21.80
N LEU A 35 8.16 -41.52 -21.98
CA LEU A 35 8.56 -40.93 -23.25
C LEU A 35 10.09 -40.88 -23.40
N GLY A 36 10.82 -40.84 -22.28
CA GLY A 36 12.28 -40.89 -22.26
C GLY A 36 12.94 -39.58 -22.65
N TYR A 37 12.23 -38.46 -22.46
CA TYR A 37 12.78 -37.14 -22.67
C TYR A 37 13.59 -36.70 -21.45
N SER A 38 14.51 -35.77 -21.64
CA SER A 38 15.16 -35.12 -20.51
C SER A 38 14.16 -34.19 -19.81
N ASP A 39 14.06 -34.28 -18.49
CA ASP A 39 13.18 -33.44 -17.67
C ASP A 39 13.97 -32.73 -16.58
N ILE A 40 13.40 -31.64 -16.06
CA ILE A 40 13.99 -30.86 -14.97
C ILE A 40 13.47 -31.35 -13.64
N PHE A 41 14.41 -31.64 -12.74
CA PHE A 41 14.15 -32.05 -11.37
C PHE A 41 14.74 -31.06 -10.39
N VAL A 42 14.02 -30.88 -9.29
CA VAL A 42 14.45 -30.14 -8.10
C VAL A 42 14.59 -31.13 -6.96
N TYR A 43 15.71 -31.04 -6.24
CA TYR A 43 15.97 -31.74 -5.00
C TYR A 43 15.92 -30.75 -3.84
N GLU A 44 15.02 -30.98 -2.89
CA GLU A 44 14.87 -30.19 -1.67
C GLU A 44 14.35 -31.10 -0.56
N GLY A 45 14.89 -30.97 0.67
CA GLY A 45 14.36 -31.68 1.83
C GLY A 45 14.35 -33.21 1.68
N GLU A 46 15.37 -33.77 1.01
CA GLU A 46 15.50 -35.19 0.65
C GLU A 46 14.51 -35.72 -0.41
N VAL A 47 13.71 -34.85 -1.00
CA VAL A 47 12.70 -35.21 -2.02
C VAL A 47 13.14 -34.72 -3.39
N PHE A 48 12.94 -35.54 -4.42
CA PHE A 48 13.09 -35.15 -5.83
C PHE A 48 11.72 -34.93 -6.47
N ASN A 49 11.50 -33.70 -6.95
CA ASN A 49 10.28 -33.28 -7.63
C ASN A 49 10.60 -32.93 -9.09
N ARG A 50 9.82 -33.47 -10.02
CA ARG A 50 9.85 -33.02 -11.42
C ARG A 50 9.13 -31.67 -11.51
N ILE A 51 9.69 -30.71 -12.22
CA ILE A 51 9.08 -29.38 -12.40
C ILE A 51 8.70 -29.07 -13.85
N SER A 52 9.29 -29.75 -14.82
CA SER A 52 8.86 -29.73 -16.22
C SER A 52 7.66 -30.68 -16.39
N ASN A 53 6.49 -30.22 -15.96
CA ASN A 53 5.26 -31.00 -16.01
C ASN A 53 4.21 -30.36 -16.93
N GLU A 54 3.32 -31.22 -17.45
CA GLU A 54 2.13 -30.78 -18.15
C GLU A 54 1.23 -29.91 -17.28
N GLN A 55 0.81 -28.76 -17.84
CA GLN A 55 -0.24 -27.92 -17.30
C GLN A 55 -1.59 -28.26 -17.92
N LEU A 56 -2.60 -28.48 -17.07
CA LEU A 56 -3.99 -28.65 -17.48
C LEU A 56 -4.91 -27.63 -16.81
N ALA A 57 -5.90 -27.17 -17.56
CA ALA A 57 -7.02 -26.41 -17.01
C ALA A 57 -8.07 -27.39 -16.45
N ILE A 58 -8.25 -27.36 -15.14
CA ILE A 58 -9.26 -28.15 -14.44
C ILE A 58 -10.47 -27.25 -14.18
N VAL A 59 -11.63 -27.68 -14.68
CA VAL A 59 -12.90 -26.99 -14.43
C VAL A 59 -13.62 -27.70 -13.29
N ASP A 60 -13.92 -26.98 -12.21
CA ASP A 60 -14.82 -27.47 -11.17
C ASP A 60 -16.24 -27.57 -11.73
N GLY A 61 -16.76 -28.79 -11.83
CA GLY A 61 -18.09 -29.07 -12.37
C GLY A 61 -19.25 -28.46 -11.57
N ASN A 62 -19.03 -28.02 -10.33
CA ASN A 62 -20.06 -27.41 -9.48
C ASN A 62 -20.06 -25.88 -9.55
N THR A 63 -18.87 -25.27 -9.58
CA THR A 63 -18.72 -23.80 -9.51
C THR A 63 -18.38 -23.17 -10.85
N GLY A 64 -17.95 -23.96 -11.84
CA GLY A 64 -17.39 -23.46 -13.10
C GLY A 64 -16.03 -22.79 -12.95
N ALA A 65 -15.45 -22.79 -11.74
CA ALA A 65 -14.13 -22.24 -11.50
C ALA A 65 -13.08 -23.03 -12.29
N VAL A 66 -12.15 -22.34 -12.94
CA VAL A 66 -11.06 -22.97 -13.67
C VAL A 66 -9.76 -22.74 -12.91
N THR A 67 -9.07 -23.83 -12.56
CA THR A 67 -7.73 -23.80 -11.98
C THR A 67 -6.73 -24.39 -12.96
N LEU A 68 -5.56 -23.76 -13.07
CA LEU A 68 -4.43 -24.34 -13.79
C LEU A 68 -3.68 -25.24 -12.80
N ALA A 69 -3.62 -26.53 -13.10
CA ALA A 69 -2.93 -27.51 -12.29
C ALA A 69 -1.77 -28.12 -13.08
N ASN A 70 -0.62 -28.23 -12.44
CA ASN A 70 0.39 -29.19 -12.87
C ASN A 70 -0.13 -30.58 -12.51
N VAL A 71 -0.39 -31.40 -13.52
CA VAL A 71 -0.95 -32.75 -13.30
C VAL A 71 0.12 -33.83 -13.18
N GLY A 72 1.40 -33.45 -13.11
CA GLY A 72 2.53 -34.34 -12.85
C GLY A 72 2.87 -35.30 -13.99
N GLY A 73 2.33 -35.06 -15.20
CA GLY A 73 2.75 -35.75 -16.42
C GLY A 73 4.05 -35.14 -16.98
N PRO A 74 4.93 -35.93 -17.62
CA PRO A 74 6.19 -35.45 -18.17
C PRO A 74 6.00 -34.36 -19.23
N ALA A 75 7.01 -33.50 -19.38
CA ALA A 75 7.14 -32.66 -20.55
C ALA A 75 7.15 -33.55 -21.81
N ASN A 76 6.45 -33.16 -22.87
CA ASN A 76 6.38 -33.96 -24.10
C ASN A 76 7.54 -33.71 -25.08
N GLY A 77 8.66 -33.18 -24.57
CA GLY A 77 9.89 -32.92 -25.29
C GLY A 77 11.02 -32.57 -24.32
N ASP A 78 12.26 -32.65 -24.81
CA ASP A 78 13.44 -32.45 -23.96
C ASP A 78 13.46 -31.07 -23.29
N SER A 79 13.70 -31.10 -21.98
CA SER A 79 13.96 -29.94 -21.13
C SER A 79 15.38 -30.03 -20.57
N GLY A 80 16.06 -28.89 -20.50
CA GLY A 80 17.47 -28.86 -20.11
C GLY A 80 17.96 -27.51 -19.59
N LYS A 81 19.25 -27.50 -19.25
CA LYS A 81 20.02 -26.37 -18.71
C LYS A 81 19.29 -25.59 -17.61
N PRO A 82 18.82 -26.26 -16.55
CA PRO A 82 18.13 -25.57 -15.48
C PRO A 82 19.08 -24.68 -14.69
N ARG A 83 18.60 -23.52 -14.25
CA ARG A 83 19.29 -22.60 -13.34
C ARG A 83 18.34 -22.14 -12.25
N VAL A 84 18.84 -21.97 -11.03
CA VAL A 84 18.04 -21.62 -9.85
C VAL A 84 18.52 -20.31 -9.23
N ASP A 85 17.59 -19.44 -8.80
CA ASP A 85 17.93 -18.21 -8.10
C ASP A 85 18.44 -18.47 -6.67
N ALA A 86 19.05 -17.47 -6.03
CA ALA A 86 19.66 -17.65 -4.72
C ALA A 86 18.67 -18.01 -3.61
N SER A 87 17.39 -17.61 -3.73
CA SER A 87 16.34 -18.00 -2.77
C SER A 87 15.82 -19.42 -2.99
N GLY A 88 16.16 -20.03 -4.13
CA GLY A 88 15.68 -21.35 -4.51
C GLY A 88 14.22 -21.36 -4.95
N LYS A 89 13.56 -20.21 -5.15
CA LYS A 89 12.12 -20.11 -5.46
C LYS A 89 11.82 -20.29 -6.94
N TYR A 90 12.71 -19.82 -7.79
CA TYR A 90 12.55 -19.69 -9.22
C TYR A 90 13.58 -20.55 -9.95
N VAL A 91 13.12 -21.35 -10.91
CA VAL A 91 13.99 -22.15 -11.77
C VAL A 91 13.73 -21.78 -13.21
N VAL A 92 14.77 -21.35 -13.94
CA VAL A 92 14.69 -21.15 -15.39
C VAL A 92 15.24 -22.36 -16.12
N PHE A 93 14.67 -22.71 -17.26
CA PHE A 93 15.13 -23.83 -18.08
C PHE A 93 14.69 -23.67 -19.54
N GLU A 94 15.39 -24.36 -20.44
CA GLU A 94 14.96 -24.46 -21.85
C GLU A 94 14.12 -25.73 -22.04
N SER A 95 13.14 -25.70 -22.95
CA SER A 95 12.35 -26.89 -23.28
C SER A 95 11.82 -26.89 -24.71
N LEU A 96 11.79 -28.07 -25.34
CA LEU A 96 11.08 -28.37 -26.59
C LEU A 96 9.61 -28.73 -26.38
N ALA A 97 9.17 -28.87 -25.14
CA ALA A 97 7.84 -29.33 -24.82
C ALA A 97 6.77 -28.27 -25.14
N THR A 98 5.64 -28.76 -25.64
CA THR A 98 4.49 -27.94 -26.05
C THR A 98 3.42 -27.85 -24.96
N ASN A 99 3.49 -28.71 -23.94
CA ASN A 99 2.45 -28.90 -22.92
C ASN A 99 2.73 -28.23 -21.56
N LEU A 100 3.75 -27.37 -21.46
CA LEU A 100 4.17 -26.78 -20.18
C LEU A 100 3.37 -25.54 -19.76
N VAL A 101 2.75 -24.83 -20.71
CA VAL A 101 2.03 -23.58 -20.44
C VAL A 101 0.76 -23.52 -21.28
N LEU A 102 -0.37 -23.18 -20.64
CA LEU A 102 -1.64 -22.95 -21.30
C LEU A 102 -1.92 -21.45 -21.51
N THR A 103 -2.65 -21.15 -22.58
CA THR A 103 -3.23 -19.82 -22.86
C THR A 103 -4.66 -19.96 -23.36
N LYS A 104 -5.39 -18.85 -23.45
CA LYS A 104 -6.74 -18.83 -24.02
C LYS A 104 -6.68 -18.52 -25.52
N ASP A 105 -7.41 -19.30 -26.32
CA ASP A 105 -7.64 -18.98 -27.73
C ASP A 105 -8.70 -17.88 -27.91
N SER A 106 -8.99 -17.49 -29.16
CA SER A 106 -10.02 -16.49 -29.48
C SER A 106 -11.44 -16.90 -29.09
N ASN A 107 -11.67 -18.19 -28.82
CA ASN A 107 -12.94 -18.74 -28.34
C ASN A 107 -12.94 -18.91 -26.80
N ASN A 108 -11.93 -18.38 -26.11
CA ASN A 108 -11.76 -18.47 -24.65
C ASN A 108 -11.54 -19.92 -24.13
N ASN A 109 -11.11 -20.84 -24.99
CA ASN A 109 -10.71 -22.20 -24.61
C ASN A 109 -9.23 -22.22 -24.21
N TYR A 110 -8.90 -23.01 -23.18
CA TYR A 110 -7.51 -23.25 -22.81
C TYR A 110 -6.85 -24.18 -23.83
N VAL A 111 -5.72 -23.73 -24.37
CA VAL A 111 -4.90 -24.44 -25.37
C VAL A 111 -3.42 -24.30 -25.02
N ASN A 112 -2.60 -25.23 -25.50
CA ASN A 112 -1.15 -25.14 -25.37
C ASN A 112 -0.63 -23.85 -26.00
N LYS A 113 0.17 -23.09 -25.24
CA LYS A 113 0.71 -21.81 -25.69
C LYS A 113 1.70 -22.00 -26.85
N ILE A 114 2.50 -23.06 -26.79
CA ILE A 114 3.41 -23.44 -27.87
C ILE A 114 2.70 -24.43 -28.78
N GLN A 115 2.36 -23.99 -29.99
CA GLN A 115 1.67 -24.79 -31.00
C GLN A 115 1.95 -24.25 -32.40
N GLY A 116 1.64 -25.05 -33.44
CA GLY A 116 1.78 -24.63 -34.83
C GLY A 116 3.22 -24.24 -35.18
N LYS A 117 3.41 -23.03 -35.71
CA LYS A 117 4.74 -22.55 -36.15
C LYS A 117 5.77 -22.36 -35.02
N TYR A 118 5.33 -22.35 -33.76
CA TYR A 118 6.21 -22.22 -32.59
C TYR A 118 6.69 -23.58 -32.08
N ALA A 119 6.01 -24.67 -32.46
CA ALA A 119 6.40 -26.01 -32.04
C ALA A 119 7.71 -26.44 -32.75
N GLY A 120 8.55 -27.20 -32.04
CA GLY A 120 9.83 -27.67 -32.55
C GLY A 120 11.01 -26.73 -32.29
N TYR A 121 10.78 -25.57 -31.69
CA TYR A 121 11.83 -24.71 -31.15
C TYR A 121 11.96 -24.90 -29.64
N LYS A 122 13.17 -24.70 -29.13
CA LYS A 122 13.36 -24.54 -27.69
C LYS A 122 12.84 -23.18 -27.27
N HIS A 123 12.15 -23.17 -26.13
CA HIS A 123 11.69 -21.97 -25.46
C HIS A 123 12.25 -21.91 -24.05
N VAL A 124 12.37 -20.70 -23.52
CA VAL A 124 12.82 -20.46 -22.14
C VAL A 124 11.59 -20.32 -21.24
N TYR A 125 11.60 -21.06 -20.14
CA TYR A 125 10.54 -21.08 -19.14
C TYR A 125 11.09 -20.67 -17.78
N LEU A 126 10.21 -20.11 -16.95
CA LEU A 126 10.42 -19.85 -15.53
C LEU A 126 9.41 -20.68 -14.73
N TYR A 127 9.88 -21.51 -13.83
CA TYR A 127 9.06 -22.24 -12.87
C TYR A 127 9.06 -21.53 -11.51
N ASP A 128 7.89 -21.08 -11.05
CA ASP A 128 7.67 -20.61 -9.69
C ASP A 128 7.33 -21.81 -8.81
N ARG A 129 8.27 -22.19 -7.92
CA ARG A 129 8.10 -23.37 -7.07
C ARG A 129 7.03 -23.21 -6.01
N TYR A 130 6.71 -22.00 -5.59
CA TYR A 130 5.68 -21.77 -4.57
C TYR A 130 4.27 -21.79 -5.16
N LYS A 131 4.15 -21.36 -6.42
CA LYS A 131 2.90 -21.50 -7.18
C LYS A 131 2.76 -22.87 -7.84
N GLU A 132 3.84 -23.63 -7.90
CA GLU A 132 3.98 -24.82 -8.73
C GLU A 132 3.49 -24.55 -10.15
N GLN A 133 4.04 -23.54 -10.82
CA GLN A 133 3.59 -23.14 -12.15
C GLN A 133 4.76 -22.69 -13.03
N ALA A 134 4.76 -23.16 -14.29
CA ALA A 134 5.65 -22.68 -15.33
C ALA A 134 5.04 -21.48 -16.06
N PHE A 135 5.90 -20.56 -16.47
CA PHE A 135 5.61 -19.37 -17.28
C PHE A 135 6.54 -19.37 -18.49
N LEU A 136 6.01 -19.03 -19.66
CA LEU A 136 6.82 -18.85 -20.86
C LEU A 136 7.51 -17.49 -20.78
N ILE A 137 8.86 -17.50 -20.78
CA ILE A 137 9.67 -16.27 -20.77
C ILE A 137 9.98 -15.82 -22.19
N SER A 138 10.33 -16.72 -23.10
CA SER A 138 10.65 -16.38 -24.50
C SER A 138 9.39 -16.05 -25.31
N GLN A 139 8.75 -14.94 -24.98
CA GLN A 139 7.59 -14.34 -25.64
C GLN A 139 7.71 -12.82 -25.59
N ASN A 140 7.01 -12.10 -26.46
CA ASN A 140 6.98 -10.64 -26.41
C ASN A 140 5.95 -10.08 -25.41
N GLU A 141 5.85 -8.75 -25.31
CA GLU A 141 4.93 -8.04 -24.41
C GLU A 141 3.44 -8.37 -24.67
N GLU A 142 3.07 -8.70 -25.92
CA GLU A 142 1.72 -9.17 -26.25
C GLU A 142 1.49 -10.67 -25.95
N GLY A 143 2.49 -11.35 -25.37
CA GLY A 143 2.44 -12.76 -25.01
C GLY A 143 2.58 -13.72 -26.19
N VAL A 144 3.06 -13.24 -27.35
CA VAL A 144 3.34 -14.04 -28.54
C VAL A 144 4.68 -14.77 -28.38
N PRO A 145 4.74 -16.11 -28.50
CA PRO A 145 6.00 -16.85 -28.40
C PRO A 145 7.05 -16.41 -29.42
N GLY A 146 8.33 -16.56 -29.04
CA GLY A 146 9.44 -16.38 -29.96
C GLY A 146 9.30 -17.27 -31.21
N GLU A 147 9.64 -16.75 -32.38
CA GLU A 147 9.47 -17.48 -33.65
C GLU A 147 10.67 -18.34 -34.05
N ALA A 148 11.67 -18.45 -33.17
CA ALA A 148 12.83 -19.32 -33.31
C ALA A 148 13.35 -19.73 -31.92
N ALA A 149 14.37 -20.59 -31.90
CA ALA A 149 14.92 -21.17 -30.67
C ALA A 149 15.47 -20.10 -29.71
N SER A 150 15.16 -20.29 -28.43
CA SER A 150 15.74 -19.60 -27.28
C SER A 150 16.33 -20.64 -26.32
N GLU A 151 17.59 -20.47 -25.93
CA GLU A 151 18.42 -21.49 -25.30
C GLU A 151 19.36 -20.89 -24.25
N ASN A 152 19.99 -21.75 -23.45
CA ASN A 152 21.00 -21.41 -22.46
C ASN A 152 20.55 -20.35 -21.43
N PRO A 153 19.41 -20.56 -20.74
CA PRO A 153 18.91 -19.57 -19.81
C PRO A 153 19.72 -19.51 -18.53
N TRP A 154 19.72 -18.33 -17.92
CA TRP A 154 20.37 -18.01 -16.67
C TRP A 154 19.48 -17.07 -15.87
N ILE A 155 19.47 -17.17 -14.54
CA ILE A 155 18.68 -16.32 -13.65
C ILE A 155 19.59 -15.71 -12.59
N SER A 156 19.36 -14.42 -12.31
CA SER A 156 20.05 -13.65 -11.27
C SER A 156 19.73 -14.12 -9.86
N ASP A 157 20.60 -13.82 -8.92
CA ASP A 157 20.46 -14.22 -7.51
C ASP A 157 19.19 -13.63 -6.87
N ASP A 158 18.83 -12.39 -7.23
CA ASP A 158 17.58 -11.72 -6.82
C ASP A 158 16.35 -12.16 -7.65
N ALA A 159 16.58 -13.07 -8.59
CA ALA A 159 15.64 -13.60 -9.56
C ALA A 159 15.09 -12.57 -10.54
N ARG A 160 15.53 -11.31 -10.57
CA ARG A 160 14.90 -10.26 -11.38
C ARG A 160 15.19 -10.40 -12.87
N PHE A 161 16.45 -10.61 -13.20
CA PHE A 161 16.95 -10.70 -14.57
C PHE A 161 17.09 -12.16 -15.01
N ILE A 162 16.58 -12.46 -16.21
CA ILE A 162 16.78 -13.73 -16.90
C ILE A 162 17.55 -13.46 -18.19
N VAL A 163 18.70 -14.09 -18.36
CA VAL A 163 19.55 -13.94 -19.54
C VAL A 163 19.46 -15.21 -20.39
N PHE A 164 19.35 -15.08 -21.72
CA PHE A 164 19.39 -16.25 -22.61
C PHE A 164 19.84 -15.89 -24.03
N GLU A 165 20.19 -16.92 -24.79
CA GLU A 165 20.53 -16.84 -26.21
C GLU A 165 19.28 -17.06 -27.05
N THR A 166 19.05 -16.26 -28.10
CA THR A 166 17.87 -16.40 -28.95
C THR A 166 18.13 -16.08 -30.41
N LYS A 167 17.50 -16.84 -31.32
CA LYS A 167 17.40 -16.51 -32.75
C LYS A 167 16.06 -15.84 -33.10
N ALA A 168 15.19 -15.63 -32.11
CA ALA A 168 13.88 -15.06 -32.35
C ALA A 168 14.00 -13.56 -32.62
N THR A 169 13.37 -13.11 -33.72
CA THR A 169 13.33 -11.71 -34.16
C THR A 169 12.19 -10.91 -33.53
N ASN A 170 11.25 -11.58 -32.87
CA ASN A 170 10.00 -10.96 -32.42
C ASN A 170 9.88 -10.79 -30.90
N LEU A 171 10.95 -11.04 -30.12
CA LEU A 171 10.91 -10.89 -28.66
C LEU A 171 11.06 -9.44 -28.21
N ILE A 172 11.82 -8.64 -28.94
CA ILE A 172 12.06 -7.23 -28.63
C ILE A 172 11.42 -6.37 -29.70
N LYS A 173 10.61 -5.41 -29.27
CA LYS A 173 9.93 -4.48 -30.17
C LYS A 173 10.95 -3.60 -30.88
N ASP A 174 10.72 -3.35 -32.17
CA ASP A 174 11.54 -2.46 -33.01
C ASP A 174 13.02 -2.89 -33.16
N ILE A 175 13.39 -4.12 -32.77
CA ILE A 175 14.71 -4.70 -33.02
C ILE A 175 14.63 -5.65 -34.23
N THR A 176 15.47 -5.40 -35.24
CA THR A 176 15.70 -6.37 -36.31
C THR A 176 16.91 -7.21 -35.95
N THR A 177 16.70 -8.40 -35.39
CA THR A 177 17.80 -9.35 -35.21
C THR A 177 18.12 -10.01 -36.56
N THR A 178 19.38 -10.33 -36.73
CA THR A 178 19.84 -11.18 -37.82
C THR A 178 19.40 -12.62 -37.53
N SER A 179 19.49 -13.55 -38.48
CA SER A 179 19.22 -14.99 -38.26
C SER A 179 20.21 -15.69 -37.29
N HIS A 180 20.95 -14.91 -36.51
CA HIS A 180 22.00 -15.34 -35.61
C HIS A 180 21.55 -15.32 -34.15
N LYS A 181 22.22 -16.13 -33.30
CA LYS A 181 21.99 -16.12 -31.86
C LYS A 181 22.44 -14.79 -31.29
N ASN A 182 21.50 -14.09 -30.67
CA ASN A 182 21.74 -12.89 -29.88
C ASN A 182 21.57 -13.20 -28.41
N ILE A 183 22.19 -12.41 -27.53
CA ILE A 183 22.00 -12.52 -26.08
C ILE A 183 21.04 -11.41 -25.65
N VAL A 184 20.03 -11.79 -24.87
CA VAL A 184 19.01 -10.88 -24.36
C VAL A 184 18.89 -11.02 -22.85
N VAL A 185 18.55 -9.92 -22.18
CA VAL A 185 18.13 -9.89 -20.77
C VAL A 185 16.65 -9.59 -20.72
N TYR A 186 15.90 -10.39 -19.98
CA TYR A 186 14.52 -10.13 -19.58
C TYR A 186 14.49 -9.62 -18.15
N ASP A 187 13.99 -8.41 -17.94
CA ASP A 187 13.68 -7.89 -16.60
C ASP A 187 12.26 -8.28 -16.23
N ARG A 188 12.10 -9.13 -15.20
CA ARG A 188 10.80 -9.62 -14.76
C ARG A 188 9.96 -8.59 -14.02
N VAL A 189 10.56 -7.54 -13.46
CA VAL A 189 9.85 -6.46 -12.78
C VAL A 189 9.26 -5.52 -13.81
N LEU A 190 10.03 -5.23 -14.86
CA LEU A 190 9.61 -4.39 -15.97
C LEU A 190 8.80 -5.12 -17.05
N GLU A 191 8.92 -6.44 -17.11
CA GLU A 191 8.42 -7.28 -18.18
C GLU A 191 8.96 -6.88 -19.57
N GLN A 192 10.23 -6.46 -19.61
CA GLN A 192 10.88 -5.93 -20.81
C GLN A 192 12.15 -6.69 -21.17
N PHE A 193 12.48 -6.66 -22.45
CA PHE A 193 13.71 -7.22 -23.00
C PHE A 193 14.73 -6.14 -23.36
N TYR A 194 16.00 -6.45 -23.08
CA TYR A 194 17.15 -5.68 -23.49
C TYR A 194 18.07 -6.55 -24.36
N LEU A 195 18.52 -6.01 -25.48
CA LEU A 195 19.49 -6.66 -26.35
C LEU A 195 20.91 -6.41 -25.83
N VAL A 196 21.62 -7.46 -25.44
CA VAL A 196 23.01 -7.39 -24.97
C VAL A 196 23.97 -7.30 -26.15
N THR A 197 23.74 -8.14 -27.15
CA THR A 197 24.55 -8.19 -28.37
C THR A 197 23.96 -7.26 -29.42
N ALA A 198 24.17 -5.96 -29.24
CA ALA A 198 23.76 -4.95 -30.20
C ALA A 198 24.89 -4.65 -31.19
N GLY A 199 24.57 -4.70 -32.48
CA GLY A 199 25.40 -4.15 -33.55
C GLY A 199 25.47 -2.62 -33.50
N PRO A 200 26.34 -1.98 -34.30
CA PRO A 200 26.40 -0.54 -34.41
C PRO A 200 25.05 0.00 -34.88
N ASN A 201 24.45 0.87 -34.08
CA ASN A 201 23.24 1.56 -34.48
C ASN A 201 23.62 2.61 -35.56
N PRO A 202 23.13 2.48 -36.80
CA PRO A 202 23.50 3.38 -37.90
C PRO A 202 23.02 4.83 -37.69
N SER A 203 22.23 5.10 -36.65
CA SER A 203 21.69 6.42 -36.32
C SER A 203 22.23 7.02 -35.01
N TYR A 204 23.07 6.31 -34.25
CA TYR A 204 23.61 6.85 -33.00
C TYR A 204 24.60 8.00 -33.28
N THR A 205 24.15 9.22 -33.04
CA THR A 205 25.00 10.42 -32.98
C THR A 205 25.36 10.69 -31.51
N PRO A 206 26.65 10.77 -31.16
CA PRO A 206 27.06 11.19 -29.82
C PRO A 206 26.42 12.54 -29.44
N GLY A 207 25.65 12.59 -28.34
CA GLY A 207 24.95 13.78 -27.87
C GLY A 207 23.49 13.95 -28.32
N ALA A 208 22.87 12.92 -28.88
CA ALA A 208 21.41 12.89 -29.02
C ALA A 208 20.74 12.80 -27.64
N THR A 209 19.65 13.54 -27.43
CA THR A 209 18.82 13.46 -26.22
C THR A 209 18.31 12.03 -26.01
N PRO A 210 18.41 11.47 -24.78
CA PRO A 210 17.73 10.24 -24.41
C PRO A 210 16.25 10.33 -24.79
N GLY A 211 15.72 9.30 -25.45
CA GLY A 211 14.32 9.26 -25.88
C GLY A 211 14.03 9.61 -27.36
N ALA A 212 15.02 10.00 -28.17
CA ALA A 212 14.79 10.33 -29.59
C ALA A 212 15.12 9.19 -30.59
N ASP A 213 15.79 8.12 -30.17
CA ASP A 213 16.18 7.05 -31.10
C ASP A 213 15.08 6.00 -31.26
N THR A 214 14.17 6.29 -32.18
CA THR A 214 13.04 5.42 -32.58
C THR A 214 13.40 4.51 -33.75
N ARG A 215 14.68 4.19 -33.97
CA ARG A 215 15.14 3.39 -35.13
C ARG A 215 15.90 2.15 -34.70
N ALA A 216 15.69 1.09 -35.49
CA ALA A 216 15.97 -0.28 -35.10
C ALA A 216 17.39 -0.53 -34.56
N VAL A 217 17.47 -0.95 -33.30
CA VAL A 217 18.67 -1.59 -32.79
C VAL A 217 18.82 -2.92 -33.54
N GLN A 218 19.99 -3.16 -34.11
CA GLN A 218 20.26 -4.36 -34.91
C GLN A 218 21.01 -5.39 -34.06
N GLY A 219 20.66 -6.67 -34.18
CA GLY A 219 21.48 -7.76 -33.63
C GLY A 219 22.81 -7.90 -34.37
N ILE A 220 23.78 -8.57 -33.75
CA ILE A 220 25.10 -8.84 -34.33
C ILE A 220 25.03 -9.78 -35.54
N ASN A 221 26.07 -9.79 -36.38
CA ASN A 221 26.11 -10.53 -37.65
C ASN A 221 26.67 -11.96 -37.57
N SER A 222 26.90 -12.47 -36.36
CA SER A 222 27.25 -13.87 -36.11
C SER A 222 26.65 -14.34 -34.79
N ASP A 223 26.66 -15.65 -34.54
CA ASP A 223 26.12 -16.22 -33.31
C ASP A 223 26.98 -15.77 -32.11
N ALA A 224 26.34 -15.24 -31.06
CA ALA A 224 26.93 -15.09 -29.74
C ALA A 224 26.60 -16.29 -28.85
N THR A 225 27.50 -16.58 -27.91
CA THR A 225 27.32 -17.62 -26.90
C THR A 225 27.76 -17.10 -25.54
N ILE A 226 26.91 -17.29 -24.53
CA ILE A 226 27.19 -16.88 -23.15
C ILE A 226 28.32 -17.77 -22.61
N THR A 227 29.31 -17.15 -21.97
CA THR A 227 30.42 -17.85 -21.31
C THR A 227 30.32 -17.80 -19.79
N ASP A 228 29.92 -16.65 -19.24
CA ASP A 228 29.68 -16.48 -17.81
C ASP A 228 28.78 -15.27 -17.55
N ILE A 229 28.10 -15.26 -16.40
CA ILE A 229 27.22 -14.17 -15.99
C ILE A 229 27.43 -13.92 -14.49
N ALA A 230 27.61 -12.66 -14.11
CA ALA A 230 27.74 -12.27 -12.71
C ALA A 230 26.40 -12.45 -11.96
N PRO A 231 26.42 -12.69 -10.63
CA PRO A 231 25.21 -12.93 -9.83
C PRO A 231 24.07 -11.89 -9.97
N ASN A 232 24.40 -10.63 -10.33
CA ASN A 232 23.42 -9.58 -10.57
C ASN A 232 22.66 -9.71 -11.91
N GLY A 233 23.08 -10.61 -12.82
CA GLY A 233 22.47 -10.80 -14.14
C GLY A 233 22.72 -9.69 -15.16
N LEU A 234 23.50 -8.65 -14.82
CA LEU A 234 23.72 -7.48 -15.68
C LEU A 234 25.16 -7.32 -16.18
N THR A 235 26.09 -8.12 -15.64
CA THR A 235 27.46 -8.25 -16.19
C THR A 235 27.59 -9.60 -16.87
N ILE A 236 27.73 -9.59 -18.20
CA ILE A 236 27.63 -10.79 -19.04
C ILE A 236 28.89 -10.92 -19.88
N ALA A 237 29.61 -12.02 -19.71
CA ALA A 237 30.72 -12.41 -20.56
C ALA A 237 30.23 -13.33 -21.68
N TYR A 238 30.53 -12.99 -22.93
CA TYR A 238 30.13 -13.78 -24.09
C TYR A 238 31.24 -13.87 -25.12
N GLN A 239 31.15 -14.86 -25.99
CA GLN A 239 32.04 -15.01 -27.13
C GLN A 239 31.27 -14.95 -28.44
N THR A 240 31.88 -14.33 -29.45
CA THR A 240 31.36 -14.27 -30.82
C THR A 240 32.49 -13.96 -31.79
N ASP A 241 32.33 -14.33 -33.05
CA ASP A 241 33.18 -13.92 -34.17
C ASP A 241 32.53 -12.84 -35.04
N ALA A 242 31.49 -12.19 -34.53
CA ALA A 242 30.77 -11.14 -35.21
C ALA A 242 31.63 -9.87 -35.37
N SER A 243 31.78 -9.41 -36.62
CA SER A 243 32.54 -8.19 -36.95
C SER A 243 31.82 -6.89 -36.57
N ASP A 244 30.77 -6.98 -35.78
CA ASP A 244 29.92 -5.88 -35.36
C ASP A 244 29.51 -6.02 -33.89
N ALA A 245 30.17 -6.91 -33.12
CA ALA A 245 29.93 -7.14 -31.69
C ALA A 245 30.20 -5.93 -30.79
N ILE A 246 30.85 -4.90 -31.32
CA ILE A 246 31.14 -3.64 -30.63
C ILE A 246 30.64 -2.49 -31.50
N ASN A 247 29.80 -1.65 -30.89
CA ASN A 247 29.32 -0.42 -31.51
C ASN A 247 30.50 0.53 -31.80
N SER A 248 30.71 0.85 -33.09
CA SER A 248 31.76 1.75 -33.56
C SER A 248 31.65 3.19 -33.07
N ASN A 249 30.56 3.54 -32.40
CA ASN A 249 30.27 4.91 -31.98
C ASN A 249 30.67 5.21 -30.52
N VAL A 250 31.31 4.26 -29.82
CA VAL A 250 31.92 4.52 -28.51
C VAL A 250 33.32 5.12 -28.71
N PRO A 251 33.59 6.34 -28.23
CA PRO A 251 34.91 6.96 -28.36
C PRO A 251 36.01 6.08 -27.76
N ASN A 252 37.11 5.91 -28.49
CA ASN A 252 38.27 5.10 -28.10
C ASN A 252 38.06 3.58 -28.00
N VAL A 253 36.97 3.05 -28.57
CA VAL A 253 36.78 1.61 -28.70
C VAL A 253 37.10 1.18 -30.13
N VAL A 254 37.97 0.17 -30.28
CA VAL A 254 38.26 -0.44 -31.58
C VAL A 254 37.14 -1.44 -31.87
N PRO A 255 36.37 -1.28 -32.97
CA PRO A 255 35.36 -2.26 -33.35
C PRO A 255 36.02 -3.62 -33.61
N ASP A 256 35.35 -4.70 -33.25
CA ASP A 256 35.78 -6.02 -33.72
C ASP A 256 35.61 -6.08 -35.24
N THR A 257 36.67 -6.37 -35.96
CA THR A 257 36.70 -6.39 -37.44
C THR A 257 37.41 -7.62 -37.99
N ASN A 258 37.85 -8.54 -37.13
CA ASN A 258 38.78 -9.60 -37.51
C ASN A 258 38.08 -10.91 -37.94
N ASN A 259 36.75 -11.02 -37.73
CA ASN A 259 35.94 -12.24 -37.93
C ASN A 259 36.53 -13.47 -37.21
N LYS A 260 37.05 -13.26 -36.01
CA LYS A 260 37.60 -14.30 -35.12
C LYS A 260 36.84 -14.28 -33.82
N MET A 261 36.75 -15.45 -33.23
CA MET A 261 36.11 -15.61 -31.93
C MET A 261 36.91 -14.85 -30.88
N ASP A 262 36.29 -13.80 -30.38
CA ASP A 262 36.79 -12.98 -29.29
C ASP A 262 35.85 -13.08 -28.08
N VAL A 263 36.34 -12.68 -26.90
CA VAL A 263 35.56 -12.64 -25.66
C VAL A 263 35.24 -11.19 -25.33
N PHE A 264 33.97 -10.93 -25.10
CA PHE A 264 33.40 -9.62 -24.81
C PHE A 264 32.78 -9.61 -23.43
N LEU A 265 32.72 -8.42 -22.83
CA LEU A 265 32.11 -8.19 -21.54
C LEU A 265 31.10 -7.05 -21.67
N ALA A 266 29.83 -7.38 -21.53
CA ALA A 266 28.75 -6.40 -21.45
C ALA A 266 28.54 -6.00 -19.98
N PHE A 267 28.64 -4.70 -19.70
CA PHE A 267 28.27 -4.10 -18.43
C PHE A 267 26.91 -3.42 -18.59
N ASN A 268 26.11 -3.41 -17.51
CA ASN A 268 24.78 -2.78 -17.47
C ASN A 268 23.94 -3.14 -18.70
N ALA A 269 23.72 -4.45 -18.90
CA ALA A 269 23.04 -5.03 -20.06
C ALA A 269 21.55 -4.64 -20.24
N CYS A 270 21.12 -3.54 -19.62
CA CYS A 270 19.82 -2.89 -19.73
C CYS A 270 20.00 -1.36 -19.87
N PRO A 271 20.45 -0.86 -21.03
CA PRO A 271 21.01 0.50 -21.16
C PRO A 271 19.97 1.61 -21.37
N THR A 272 18.67 1.30 -21.39
CA THR A 272 17.64 2.34 -21.54
C THR A 272 17.64 3.23 -20.31
N ASP A 273 17.71 4.54 -20.50
CA ASP A 273 17.67 5.58 -19.48
C ASP A 273 16.63 6.61 -19.94
N GLY A 274 15.44 6.53 -19.36
CA GLY A 274 14.23 7.21 -19.80
C GLY A 274 14.21 8.69 -19.46
N ASP A 275 14.78 9.08 -18.32
CA ASP A 275 14.82 10.46 -17.85
C ASP A 275 16.20 11.13 -17.98
N GLY A 276 17.25 10.34 -18.24
CA GLY A 276 18.59 10.82 -18.53
C GLY A 276 19.41 11.15 -17.28
N ASP A 277 19.15 10.49 -16.14
CA ASP A 277 19.85 10.70 -14.87
C ASP A 277 21.17 9.91 -14.73
N GLU A 278 21.59 9.21 -15.81
CA GLU A 278 22.75 8.32 -15.87
C GLU A 278 22.57 6.99 -15.10
N VAL A 279 21.38 6.72 -14.55
CA VAL A 279 20.95 5.44 -14.00
C VAL A 279 19.98 4.79 -14.98
N PRO A 280 20.32 3.61 -15.55
CA PRO A 280 19.40 2.96 -16.47
C PRO A 280 18.06 2.58 -15.81
N ASP A 281 16.96 2.61 -16.55
CA ASP A 281 15.58 2.30 -16.12
C ASP A 281 15.44 1.01 -15.30
N CYS A 282 16.26 0.01 -15.62
CA CYS A 282 16.30 -1.26 -14.90
C CYS A 282 16.95 -1.15 -13.52
N LEU A 283 17.78 -0.15 -13.27
CA LEU A 283 18.40 0.12 -11.97
C LEU A 283 17.78 1.34 -11.28
N ASP A 284 16.85 2.01 -11.96
CA ASP A 284 16.13 3.16 -11.46
C ASP A 284 14.71 2.79 -10.98
N LEU A 285 14.42 3.12 -9.72
CA LEU A 285 13.09 2.95 -9.11
C LEU A 285 12.16 4.14 -9.38
N CYS A 286 12.70 5.22 -9.94
CA CYS A 286 12.06 6.47 -10.29
C CYS A 286 12.37 6.92 -11.74
N ARG A 287 12.31 5.96 -12.68
CA ARG A 287 12.57 6.02 -14.15
C ARG A 287 12.11 7.22 -15.00
N SER A 288 11.38 8.15 -14.41
CA SER A 288 10.86 9.33 -15.10
C SER A 288 11.20 10.62 -14.35
N ASP A 289 11.88 10.52 -13.20
CA ASP A 289 12.32 11.62 -12.38
C ASP A 289 13.85 11.78 -12.49
N PRO A 290 14.34 12.71 -13.34
CA PRO A 290 15.77 12.87 -13.58
C PRO A 290 16.56 13.38 -12.37
N ASN A 291 15.90 13.62 -11.23
CA ASN A 291 16.55 14.07 -9.99
C ASN A 291 16.53 13.00 -8.89
N LYS A 292 15.89 11.85 -9.10
CA LYS A 292 15.79 10.78 -8.10
C LYS A 292 15.85 9.42 -8.77
N HIS A 293 16.73 8.56 -8.27
CA HIS A 293 16.79 7.15 -8.65
C HIS A 293 16.04 6.23 -7.67
N ASP A 294 15.74 6.72 -6.45
CA ASP A 294 15.04 6.00 -5.39
C ASP A 294 13.82 6.83 -4.91
N PRO A 295 12.65 6.20 -4.70
CA PRO A 295 11.44 6.90 -4.26
C PRO A 295 11.59 7.64 -2.93
N GLY A 296 12.46 7.18 -2.03
CA GLY A 296 12.64 7.84 -0.73
C GLY A 296 11.34 7.94 0.10
N GLN A 297 11.21 9.02 0.88
CA GLN A 297 10.04 9.28 1.73
C GLN A 297 8.86 9.86 0.94
N CYS A 298 9.17 10.72 -0.04
CA CYS A 298 8.18 11.47 -0.81
C CYS A 298 7.71 10.77 -2.10
N GLY A 299 8.24 9.59 -2.39
CA GLY A 299 8.06 8.95 -3.69
C GLY A 299 8.91 9.60 -4.79
N CYS A 300 8.66 9.19 -6.02
CA CYS A 300 9.22 9.86 -7.20
C CYS A 300 8.54 11.22 -7.43
N ASP A 301 9.17 12.08 -8.22
CA ASP A 301 8.74 13.44 -8.60
C ASP A 301 8.72 14.47 -7.46
N ASN A 302 9.00 14.05 -6.22
CA ASN A 302 9.03 14.92 -5.05
C ASN A 302 10.37 14.77 -4.31
N PRO A 303 11.10 15.87 -4.06
CA PRO A 303 12.38 15.80 -3.37
C PRO A 303 12.16 15.42 -1.89
N ASP A 304 13.06 14.58 -1.35
CA ASP A 304 13.11 14.26 0.09
C ASP A 304 13.80 15.37 0.90
N THR A 305 13.57 16.63 0.53
CA THR A 305 14.09 17.78 1.27
C THR A 305 13.48 17.77 2.66
N ASP A 306 14.31 17.90 3.68
CA ASP A 306 13.94 18.04 5.09
C ASP A 306 14.48 19.41 5.55
N THR A 307 13.58 20.41 5.59
CA THR A 307 13.97 21.82 5.75
C THR A 307 14.46 22.15 7.16
N ASP A 308 13.89 21.53 8.20
CA ASP A 308 14.27 21.76 9.60
C ASP A 308 15.12 20.65 10.22
N VAL A 309 15.37 19.58 9.46
CA VAL A 309 16.28 18.48 9.81
C VAL A 309 15.76 17.67 11.01
N ASP A 310 14.45 17.47 11.07
CA ASP A 310 13.79 16.67 12.11
C ASP A 310 13.72 15.16 11.77
N GLY A 311 14.06 14.81 10.53
CA GLY A 311 14.05 13.45 9.97
C GLY A 311 12.82 13.15 9.10
N THR A 312 11.85 14.06 9.05
CA THR A 312 10.63 13.96 8.24
C THR A 312 10.76 14.86 7.03
N ALA A 313 10.70 14.29 5.84
CA ALA A 313 10.77 15.10 4.63
C ALA A 313 9.58 16.08 4.55
N ASP A 314 9.79 17.25 3.96
CA ASP A 314 8.83 18.36 3.81
C ASP A 314 7.48 17.93 3.22
N CYS A 315 7.45 16.85 2.43
CA CYS A 315 6.24 16.30 1.82
C CYS A 315 5.34 15.55 2.83
N LEU A 316 5.93 15.05 3.92
CA LEU A 316 5.28 14.34 5.02
C LEU A 316 5.22 15.19 6.30
N ASP A 317 5.74 16.40 6.26
CA ASP A 317 5.79 17.32 7.39
C ASP A 317 4.80 18.50 7.21
N GLU A 318 3.80 18.57 8.10
CA GLU A 318 2.85 19.69 8.15
C GLU A 318 3.45 20.95 8.81
N CYS A 319 4.58 20.79 9.48
CA CYS A 319 5.31 21.78 10.26
C CYS A 319 6.77 21.93 9.83
N LYS A 320 7.04 21.89 8.52
CA LYS A 320 8.34 21.99 7.78
C LYS A 320 9.48 22.88 8.30
N ASN A 321 9.23 23.78 9.26
CA ASN A 321 10.24 24.67 9.83
C ASN A 321 10.34 24.53 11.37
N ASP A 322 9.63 23.57 11.98
CA ASP A 322 9.64 23.27 13.40
C ASP A 322 10.27 21.89 13.67
N PRO A 323 11.57 21.84 14.03
CA PRO A 323 12.29 20.59 14.20
C PRO A 323 11.85 19.76 15.41
N LEU A 324 10.83 20.20 16.15
CA LEU A 324 10.25 19.49 17.28
C LEU A 324 8.84 18.95 17.00
N LYS A 325 8.27 19.24 15.82
CA LYS A 325 6.92 18.83 15.46
C LYS A 325 6.79 18.56 13.96
N VAL A 326 6.20 17.40 13.65
CA VAL A 326 5.77 17.03 12.29
C VAL A 326 4.29 17.34 12.02
N VAL A 327 3.52 17.63 13.07
CA VAL A 327 2.09 17.97 13.01
C VAL A 327 1.81 19.19 13.88
N PRO A 328 0.93 20.12 13.45
CA PRO A 328 0.75 21.39 14.16
C PRO A 328 0.20 21.21 15.58
N GLY A 329 -0.62 20.20 15.83
CA GLY A 329 -1.30 20.06 17.12
C GLY A 329 -2.26 21.20 17.41
N VAL A 330 -2.54 21.47 18.68
CA VAL A 330 -3.51 22.50 19.10
C VAL A 330 -2.84 23.88 19.13
N CYS A 331 -1.56 23.93 19.48
CA CYS A 331 -0.78 25.16 19.51
C CYS A 331 -0.26 25.60 18.14
N GLY A 332 -0.39 24.76 17.11
CA GLY A 332 0.26 24.98 15.82
C GLY A 332 1.76 24.67 15.86
N CYS A 333 2.43 24.92 14.74
CA CYS A 333 3.88 24.76 14.64
C CYS A 333 4.63 25.85 15.42
N GLY A 334 5.79 25.51 15.98
CA GLY A 334 6.72 26.39 16.69
C GLY A 334 6.39 26.62 18.17
N LEU A 335 5.28 26.07 18.68
CA LEU A 335 4.86 26.22 20.08
C LEU A 335 4.62 24.85 20.72
N PRO A 336 5.24 24.52 21.87
CA PRO A 336 5.07 23.21 22.49
C PRO A 336 3.64 23.00 23.02
N GLU A 337 3.17 21.75 23.02
CA GLU A 337 1.89 21.33 23.62
C GLU A 337 2.03 21.16 25.15
N THR A 338 2.78 22.03 25.81
CA THR A 338 2.98 21.97 27.26
C THR A 338 1.69 22.36 27.96
N ASP A 339 1.27 21.55 28.91
CA ASP A 339 0.17 21.81 29.84
C ASP A 339 0.80 21.89 31.24
N THR A 340 1.01 23.11 31.71
CA THR A 340 1.82 23.37 32.91
C THR A 340 1.09 22.99 34.20
N ASP A 341 -0.23 23.10 34.27
CA ASP A 341 -1.01 22.80 35.47
C ASP A 341 -1.81 21.49 35.41
N GLY A 342 -1.88 20.85 34.25
CA GLY A 342 -2.42 19.52 34.06
C GLY A 342 -3.95 19.48 33.94
N ASP A 343 -4.58 20.57 33.48
CA ASP A 343 -6.03 20.66 33.33
C ASP A 343 -6.56 20.11 32.00
N GLY A 344 -5.65 19.78 31.08
CA GLY A 344 -5.93 19.25 29.76
C GLY A 344 -5.97 20.29 28.64
N VAL A 345 -5.70 21.56 28.93
CA VAL A 345 -5.58 22.65 27.95
C VAL A 345 -4.12 23.09 27.88
N ALA A 346 -3.55 23.09 26.67
CA ALA A 346 -2.16 23.50 26.49
C ALA A 346 -1.98 25.00 26.79
N ASP A 347 -0.83 25.36 27.36
CA ASP A 347 -0.44 26.73 27.77
C ASP A 347 -0.68 27.78 26.66
N CYS A 348 -0.57 27.39 25.39
CA CYS A 348 -0.74 28.27 24.23
C CYS A 348 -2.20 28.74 24.03
N ILE A 349 -3.17 27.97 24.54
CA ILE A 349 -4.60 28.24 24.48
C ILE A 349 -5.23 28.33 25.87
N ASP A 350 -4.41 28.36 26.93
CA ASP A 350 -4.83 28.55 28.30
C ASP A 350 -4.41 29.94 28.81
N SER A 351 -5.40 30.77 29.12
CA SER A 351 -5.14 32.10 29.71
C SER A 351 -4.70 32.02 31.17
N CYS A 352 -4.96 30.89 31.82
CA CYS A 352 -4.74 30.60 33.22
C CYS A 352 -3.81 29.41 33.47
N LYS A 353 -2.76 29.25 32.66
CA LYS A 353 -1.72 28.19 32.64
C LYS A 353 -1.10 27.62 33.94
N PHE A 354 -1.45 28.16 35.11
CA PHE A 354 -0.99 27.69 36.42
C PHE A 354 -2.16 27.38 37.37
N ASP A 355 -3.41 27.52 36.92
CA ASP A 355 -4.63 27.27 37.66
C ASP A 355 -5.46 26.16 36.99
N PRO A 356 -5.34 24.90 37.47
CA PRO A 356 -5.97 23.77 36.82
C PRO A 356 -7.50 23.70 36.99
N SER A 357 -8.10 24.73 37.59
CA SER A 357 -9.55 24.87 37.73
C SER A 357 -10.16 25.83 36.71
N LYS A 358 -9.33 26.54 35.91
CA LYS A 358 -9.77 27.56 34.97
C LYS A 358 -8.87 27.64 33.73
N ILE A 359 -9.52 27.78 32.59
CA ILE A 359 -8.86 28.00 31.28
C ILE A 359 -8.95 29.46 30.79
N GLU A 360 -9.84 30.25 31.39
CA GLU A 360 -10.07 31.67 31.11
C GLU A 360 -10.01 32.48 32.41
N GLU A 361 -9.50 33.71 32.36
CA GLU A 361 -9.33 34.55 33.56
C GLU A 361 -10.65 34.81 34.31
N GLY A 362 -11.79 34.83 33.62
CA GLY A 362 -13.07 35.12 34.25
C GLY A 362 -13.13 36.52 34.90
N VAL A 363 -13.98 36.70 35.90
CA VAL A 363 -14.19 38.01 36.57
C VAL A 363 -13.24 38.19 37.76
N CYS A 364 -12.85 37.08 38.37
CA CYS A 364 -11.94 37.04 39.53
C CYS A 364 -10.47 36.86 39.16
N GLY A 365 -10.13 36.68 37.88
CA GLY A 365 -8.80 36.29 37.45
C GLY A 365 -8.51 34.80 37.69
N CYS A 366 -7.27 34.38 37.39
CA CYS A 366 -6.79 33.03 37.66
C CYS A 366 -6.52 32.82 39.17
N GLY A 367 -6.68 31.58 39.65
CA GLY A 367 -6.44 31.13 41.02
C GLY A 367 -7.60 31.37 41.99
N VAL A 368 -8.72 31.95 41.53
CA VAL A 368 -9.85 32.35 42.38
C VAL A 368 -11.17 31.99 41.69
N SER A 369 -12.03 31.19 42.34
CA SER A 369 -13.34 30.80 41.78
C SER A 369 -14.24 31.99 41.43
N ASP A 370 -14.94 31.93 40.29
CA ASP A 370 -15.99 32.88 39.89
C ASP A 370 -17.38 32.53 40.46
N ASP A 371 -17.44 31.68 41.50
CA ASP A 371 -18.70 31.33 42.14
C ASP A 371 -19.41 32.57 42.70
N ASP A 372 -20.73 32.61 42.54
CA ASP A 372 -21.64 33.56 43.19
C ASP A 372 -22.47 32.78 44.22
N THR A 373 -21.96 32.70 45.45
CA THR A 373 -22.51 31.85 46.51
C THR A 373 -23.93 32.29 46.92
N ASN A 374 -24.22 33.59 46.87
CA ASN A 374 -25.50 34.14 47.32
C ASN A 374 -26.51 34.41 46.19
N GLY A 375 -26.08 34.32 44.92
CA GLY A 375 -26.89 34.46 43.72
C GLY A 375 -27.30 35.90 43.43
N ASN A 376 -26.50 36.89 43.85
CA ASN A 376 -26.81 38.31 43.67
C ASN A 376 -26.29 38.91 42.36
N GLY A 377 -25.51 38.15 41.58
CA GLY A 377 -24.93 38.54 40.30
C GLY A 377 -23.48 39.02 40.37
N ASN A 378 -22.88 39.13 41.55
CA ASN A 378 -21.45 39.40 41.73
C ASN A 378 -20.73 38.11 42.14
N ALA A 379 -19.61 37.80 41.49
CA ALA A 379 -18.74 36.72 41.95
C ALA A 379 -18.20 37.03 43.36
N ASP A 380 -17.99 35.99 44.17
CA ASP A 380 -17.63 36.09 45.59
C ASP A 380 -16.37 36.95 45.83
N CYS A 381 -15.41 36.96 44.89
CA CYS A 381 -14.20 37.77 44.96
C CYS A 381 -14.46 39.30 44.89
N ASN A 382 -15.57 39.69 44.27
CA ASN A 382 -15.99 41.07 44.06
C ASN A 382 -17.25 41.42 44.87
N ASP A 383 -17.68 40.53 45.78
CA ASP A 383 -18.80 40.76 46.68
C ASP A 383 -18.33 41.11 48.10
N PRO A 384 -18.66 42.29 48.64
CA PRO A 384 -18.34 42.64 50.02
C PRO A 384 -19.08 41.78 51.07
N ASP A 385 -20.13 41.04 50.70
CA ASP A 385 -20.85 40.10 51.59
C ASP A 385 -21.30 38.80 50.86
N PRO A 386 -20.34 37.92 50.48
CA PRO A 386 -20.56 36.77 49.59
C PRO A 386 -21.57 35.73 50.10
N ASN A 387 -21.87 35.74 51.40
CA ASN A 387 -22.79 34.78 52.03
C ASN A 387 -24.20 35.35 52.26
N LYS A 388 -24.41 36.65 52.00
CA LYS A 388 -25.68 37.30 52.25
C LYS A 388 -26.63 37.14 51.08
N VAL A 389 -27.50 36.14 51.20
CA VAL A 389 -28.62 35.93 50.27
C VAL A 389 -29.47 37.21 50.21
N PRO A 390 -29.75 37.74 49.01
CA PRO A 390 -30.56 38.94 48.86
C PRO A 390 -31.91 38.79 49.57
N ASP A 391 -32.32 39.81 50.35
CA ASP A 391 -33.65 39.88 50.99
C ASP A 391 -34.79 40.11 49.98
N THR A 392 -34.52 39.93 48.69
CA THR A 392 -35.44 40.22 47.60
C THR A 392 -36.62 39.23 47.62
N PRO A 393 -37.88 39.70 47.67
CA PRO A 393 -39.04 38.83 47.72
C PRO A 393 -39.13 37.97 46.46
N ILE A 394 -39.18 36.65 46.66
CA ILE A 394 -39.40 35.69 45.57
C ILE A 394 -40.84 35.84 45.07
N VAL A 395 -40.99 36.31 43.83
CA VAL A 395 -42.26 36.47 43.13
C VAL A 395 -42.55 35.23 42.31
N ILE A 396 -43.55 34.44 42.71
CA ILE A 396 -44.05 33.32 41.89
C ILE A 396 -45.21 33.84 41.04
N VAL A 397 -45.07 33.80 39.72
CA VAL A 397 -46.14 34.13 38.78
C VAL A 397 -46.76 32.85 38.23
N VAL A 398 -47.98 32.52 38.63
CA VAL A 398 -48.73 31.38 38.07
C VAL A 398 -49.48 31.86 36.82
N LYS A 399 -48.96 31.54 35.63
CA LYS A 399 -49.49 32.07 34.35
C LYS A 399 -50.67 31.29 33.76
N SER A 400 -51.02 30.11 34.28
CA SER A 400 -52.15 29.34 33.76
C SER A 400 -52.56 28.27 34.74
N VAL A 401 -53.85 28.23 35.04
CA VAL A 401 -54.47 27.11 35.71
C VAL A 401 -55.65 26.70 34.85
N ALA A 402 -55.43 25.79 33.91
CA ALA A 402 -56.41 25.41 32.89
C ALA A 402 -57.79 25.00 33.46
N LYS A 403 -57.86 24.51 34.70
CA LYS A 403 -59.13 24.20 35.39
C LYS A 403 -59.96 25.41 35.84
N ILE A 404 -59.34 26.58 36.05
CA ILE A 404 -60.03 27.82 36.50
C ILE A 404 -60.83 28.46 35.37
N ALA A 405 -60.25 28.48 34.17
CA ALA A 405 -60.87 29.04 32.99
C ALA A 405 -62.19 28.33 32.63
N ALA A 406 -62.23 27.01 32.83
CA ALA A 406 -63.37 26.17 32.44
C ALA A 406 -64.60 26.30 33.36
N GLU A 407 -64.42 26.57 34.67
CA GLU A 407 -65.53 26.57 35.64
C GLU A 407 -66.02 27.98 36.06
N THR A 408 -65.25 29.04 35.79
CA THR A 408 -65.58 30.40 36.29
C THR A 408 -65.45 31.52 35.26
N GLY A 409 -64.98 31.24 34.04
CA GLY A 409 -64.84 32.24 32.96
C GLY A 409 -63.68 33.23 33.11
N TYR A 410 -62.82 33.10 34.12
CA TYR A 410 -61.65 33.97 34.29
C TYR A 410 -60.41 33.37 33.62
N THR A 411 -60.01 33.92 32.46
CA THR A 411 -58.71 33.63 31.81
C THR A 411 -57.70 34.73 32.10
N GLY A 412 -56.41 34.38 32.25
CA GLY A 412 -55.31 35.36 32.31
C GLY A 412 -55.02 36.03 33.66
N VAL A 413 -55.55 35.53 34.78
CA VAL A 413 -55.24 36.13 36.11
C VAL A 413 -53.86 35.69 36.58
N GLN A 414 -52.93 36.64 36.68
CA GLN A 414 -51.66 36.46 37.36
C GLN A 414 -51.82 36.67 38.87
N TYR A 415 -51.31 35.72 39.64
CA TYR A 415 -51.17 35.86 41.08
C TYR A 415 -49.71 36.02 41.43
N THR A 416 -49.41 37.04 42.22
CA THR A 416 -48.08 37.31 42.80
C THR A 416 -48.19 37.13 44.30
N PHE A 417 -47.27 36.37 44.89
CA PHE A 417 -47.14 36.26 46.33
C PHE A 417 -45.69 36.47 46.73
N ASN A 418 -45.49 37.19 47.83
CA ASN A 418 -44.19 37.32 48.48
C ASN A 418 -44.04 36.20 49.49
N LEU A 419 -43.08 35.31 49.25
CA LEU A 419 -42.71 34.29 50.22
C LEU A 419 -41.91 34.94 51.35
N LYS A 420 -42.53 35.15 52.52
CA LYS A 420 -41.76 35.36 53.76
C LYS A 420 -41.03 34.07 54.12
N LYS A 421 -39.83 34.15 54.71
CA LYS A 421 -38.94 33.02 55.08
C LYS A 421 -39.73 31.84 55.69
N ILE A 422 -40.08 30.83 54.87
CA ILE A 422 -40.72 29.58 55.30
C ILE A 422 -39.60 28.60 55.67
N SER A 423 -39.58 28.12 56.92
CA SER A 423 -38.67 27.05 57.36
C SER A 423 -39.13 25.69 56.83
N THR A 424 -38.22 24.71 56.74
CA THR A 424 -38.52 23.36 56.25
C THR A 424 -39.67 22.74 57.06
N GLY A 425 -40.65 22.13 56.36
CA GLY A 425 -41.84 21.55 56.98
C GLY A 425 -42.93 22.55 57.39
N LYS A 426 -42.64 23.86 57.43
CA LYS A 426 -43.64 24.88 57.76
C LYS A 426 -44.59 25.11 56.59
N ILE A 427 -45.87 25.20 56.91
CA ILE A 427 -46.96 25.41 55.95
C ILE A 427 -47.48 26.83 56.12
N THR A 428 -47.57 27.59 55.02
CA THR A 428 -48.19 28.91 55.03
C THR A 428 -49.44 28.89 54.15
N VAL A 429 -50.53 29.43 54.68
CA VAL A 429 -51.78 29.63 53.95
C VAL A 429 -51.92 31.10 53.62
N GLN A 430 -52.15 31.43 52.35
CA GLN A 430 -52.39 32.80 51.92
C GLN A 430 -53.66 32.88 51.08
N ARG A 431 -54.38 33.98 51.23
CA ARG A 431 -55.55 34.30 50.41
C ARG A 431 -55.18 35.42 49.46
N THR A 432 -55.37 35.20 48.17
CA THR A 432 -55.13 36.21 47.12
C THR A 432 -56.38 36.29 46.27
N ARG A 433 -57.13 37.40 46.43
CA ARG A 433 -58.46 37.58 45.83
C ARG A 433 -59.40 36.40 46.19
N ASN A 434 -59.77 35.60 45.20
CA ASN A 434 -60.72 34.49 45.31
C ASN A 434 -60.02 33.13 45.50
N ALA A 435 -58.69 33.10 45.55
CA ALA A 435 -57.91 31.88 45.67
C ALA A 435 -57.24 31.76 47.04
N TYR A 436 -57.24 30.56 47.59
CA TYR A 436 -56.48 30.16 48.77
C TYR A 436 -55.33 29.27 48.35
N TRP A 437 -54.15 29.55 48.89
CA TRP A 437 -52.90 28.88 48.55
C TRP A 437 -52.32 28.25 49.80
N ILE A 438 -51.76 27.05 49.66
CA ILE A 438 -50.96 26.41 50.68
C ILE A 438 -49.59 26.11 50.08
N ILE A 439 -48.56 26.63 50.74
CA ILE A 439 -47.17 26.43 50.33
C ILE A 439 -46.43 25.80 51.49
N ARG A 440 -45.66 24.74 51.19
CA ARG A 440 -44.74 24.12 52.13
C ARG A 440 -43.34 24.03 51.54
N ARG A 441 -42.34 24.22 52.38
CA ARG A 441 -40.95 24.03 51.99
C ARG A 441 -40.54 22.57 52.21
N LEU A 442 -40.02 21.95 51.15
CA LEU A 442 -39.52 20.58 51.19
C LEU A 442 -38.03 20.54 51.57
N ALA A 443 -37.21 21.42 50.97
CA ALA A 443 -35.76 21.56 51.23
C ALA A 443 -35.26 22.97 50.85
N LYS A 444 -33.96 23.28 50.95
CA LYS A 444 -33.38 24.54 50.42
C LYS A 444 -33.67 24.67 48.92
N GLY A 445 -34.33 25.76 48.52
CA GLY A 445 -34.74 26.03 47.14
C GLY A 445 -35.91 25.19 46.58
N ARG A 446 -36.39 24.14 47.29
CA ARG A 446 -37.47 23.25 46.82
C ARG A 446 -38.76 23.41 47.62
N TYR A 447 -39.86 23.64 46.91
CA TYR A 447 -41.16 23.95 47.49
C TYR A 447 -42.27 23.11 46.85
N SER A 448 -43.38 23.00 47.56
CA SER A 448 -44.60 22.38 47.08
C SER A 448 -45.77 23.32 47.31
N ILE A 449 -46.64 23.48 46.31
CA ILE A 449 -47.81 24.34 46.37
C ILE A 449 -49.07 23.60 45.95
N ARG A 450 -50.18 23.92 46.60
CA ARG A 450 -51.53 23.60 46.13
C ARG A 450 -52.47 24.77 46.41
N TYR A 451 -53.64 24.76 45.77
CA TYR A 451 -54.59 25.86 45.86
C TYR A 451 -56.04 25.36 45.81
N ARG A 452 -56.97 26.20 46.23
CA ARG A 452 -58.41 26.09 45.98
C ARG A 452 -59.00 27.46 45.74
N ILE A 453 -60.19 27.53 45.18
CA ILE A 453 -60.84 28.79 44.82
C ILE A 453 -62.22 28.84 45.46
N SER A 454 -62.61 30.03 45.90
CA SER A 454 -63.91 30.31 46.45
C SER A 454 -64.47 31.58 45.80
N ALA A 455 -65.63 31.46 45.16
CA ALA A 455 -66.36 32.55 44.53
C ALA A 455 -67.83 32.48 44.98
N GLY A 456 -68.25 33.44 45.82
CA GLY A 456 -69.56 33.39 46.46
C GLY A 456 -69.72 32.15 47.35
N SER A 457 -70.84 31.43 47.22
CA SER A 457 -71.15 30.20 47.95
C SER A 457 -70.53 28.92 47.34
N ILE A 458 -69.77 29.03 46.24
CA ILE A 458 -69.12 27.89 45.57
C ILE A 458 -67.64 27.85 45.96
N SER A 459 -67.14 26.70 46.43
CA SER A 459 -65.72 26.43 46.69
C SER A 459 -65.27 25.15 46.00
N THR A 460 -64.14 25.21 45.32
CA THR A 460 -63.52 24.03 44.70
C THR A 460 -62.78 23.17 45.74
N GLN A 461 -62.56 21.90 45.41
CA GLN A 461 -61.63 21.05 46.16
C GLN A 461 -60.18 21.52 45.97
N TRP A 462 -59.30 21.16 46.90
CA TRP A 462 -57.87 21.45 46.78
C TRP A 462 -57.26 20.74 45.58
N SER A 463 -56.43 21.44 44.83
CA SER A 463 -55.61 20.84 43.78
C SER A 463 -54.58 19.87 44.36
N SER A 464 -54.04 19.01 43.49
CA SER A 464 -52.87 18.20 43.80
C SER A 464 -51.67 19.09 44.06
N TRP A 465 -50.74 18.59 44.88
CA TRP A 465 -49.48 19.28 45.14
C TRP A 465 -48.62 19.33 43.89
N LYS A 466 -48.08 20.50 43.58
CA LYS A 466 -47.04 20.69 42.55
C LYS A 466 -45.73 21.10 43.20
N ASN A 467 -44.67 20.34 42.90
CA ASN A 467 -43.33 20.63 43.37
C ASN A 467 -42.61 21.54 42.36
N PHE A 468 -41.82 22.48 42.85
CA PHE A 468 -40.98 23.34 42.04
C PHE A 468 -39.70 23.70 42.77
N LYS A 469 -38.66 24.05 42.01
CA LYS A 469 -37.40 24.59 42.51
C LYS A 469 -37.32 26.04 42.06
N ILE A 470 -37.04 26.95 42.99
CA ILE A 470 -36.65 28.31 42.63
C ILE A 470 -35.16 28.22 42.35
N ARG A 471 -34.76 28.57 41.13
CA ARG A 471 -33.36 28.74 40.77
C ARG A 471 -32.95 30.12 41.21
#